data_AF-A0A2M8D3K7-F1
#
_entry.id   AF-A0A2M8D3K7-F1
#
_cell.length_a   1.000
_cell.length_b   1.000
_cell.length_c   1.000
_cell.angle_alpha   90.00
_cell.angle_beta   90.00
_cell.angle_gamma   90.00
#
_symmetry.space_group_name_H-M   'P 1'
#
loop_
_entity.id
_entity.type
_entity.pdbx_description
1 polymer ?
#
loop_
_entity_poly.entity_id
_entity_poly.type
_entity_poly.pdbx_seq_one_letter_code
_entity_poly.pdbx_strand_id
1 'polypeptide(L)' 'MDKQRIRELEEMIQVVLLAIPREISAREFYLQAARKAFSDSSRGLFSELAEQEKGHEAELRRILAELKSELIKVRGQ' A
#
# COMPACT_ATOMS: atom_id res chain seq x y z
N MET A 1 -3.63 -5.88 29.66
CA MET A 1 -3.80 -6.48 28.32
C MET A 1 -3.54 -5.46 27.23
N ASP A 2 -3.68 -4.16 27.52
CA ASP A 2 -3.64 -3.08 26.52
C ASP A 2 -2.24 -2.83 25.95
N LYS A 3 -1.16 -3.05 26.75
CA LYS A 3 0.22 -2.91 26.27
C LYS A 3 0.57 -3.88 25.13
N GLN A 4 0.07 -5.11 25.19
CA GLN A 4 0.31 -6.11 24.15
C GLN A 4 -0.43 -5.71 22.87
N ARG A 5 -1.70 -5.29 23.00
CA ARG A 5 -2.51 -4.82 21.88
C ARG A 5 -1.94 -3.57 21.21
N ILE A 6 -1.41 -2.63 21.98
CA ILE A 6 -0.72 -1.43 21.47
C ILE A 6 0.48 -1.85 20.61
N ARG A 7 1.31 -2.78 21.11
CA ARG A 7 2.49 -3.24 20.38
C ARG A 7 2.11 -3.91 19.06
N GLU A 8 1.09 -4.77 19.06
CA GLU A 8 0.57 -5.41 17.85
C GLU A 8 0.08 -4.39 16.81
N LEU A 9 -0.65 -3.35 17.25
CA LEU A 9 -1.11 -2.27 16.37
C LEU A 9 0.07 -1.47 15.79
N GLU A 10 1.07 -1.16 16.60
CA GLU A 10 2.29 -0.49 16.15
C GLU A 10 3.05 -1.32 15.11
N GLU A 11 3.20 -2.62 15.34
CA GLU A 11 3.86 -3.55 14.41
C GLU A 11 3.09 -3.62 13.07
N MET A 12 1.76 -3.77 13.10
CA MET A 12 0.94 -3.76 11.88
C MET A 12 1.06 -2.43 11.12
N ILE A 13 1.06 -1.29 11.83
CA ILE A 13 1.26 0.03 11.21
C ILE A 13 2.61 0.10 10.50
N GLN A 14 3.68 -0.41 11.11
CA GLN A 14 5.01 -0.41 10.49
C GLN A 14 5.03 -1.26 9.22
N VAL A 15 4.42 -2.44 9.23
CA VAL A 15 4.33 -3.30 8.04
C VAL A 15 3.62 -2.59 6.89
N VAL A 16 2.48 -1.95 7.18
CA VAL A 16 1.72 -1.21 6.15
C VAL A 16 2.50 0.00 5.63
N LEU A 17 3.18 0.75 6.50
CA LEU A 17 4.04 1.88 6.10
C LEU A 17 5.18 1.46 5.19
N LEU A 18 5.75 0.27 5.41
CA LEU A 18 6.80 -0.29 4.55
C LEU A 18 6.26 -0.81 3.21
N ALA A 19 4.99 -1.19 3.13
CA ALA A 19 4.35 -1.69 1.91
C ALA A 19 3.98 -0.57 0.92
N ILE A 20 3.45 0.56 1.40
CA ILE A 20 3.03 1.70 0.55
C ILE A 20 4.11 2.14 -0.48
N PRO A 21 5.38 2.40 -0.10
CA PRO A 21 6.40 2.80 -1.07
C PRO A 21 6.74 1.71 -2.09
N ARG A 22 6.47 0.43 -1.77
CA ARG A 22 6.65 -0.68 -2.72
C ARG A 22 5.60 -0.64 -3.82
N GLU A 23 4.34 -0.35 -3.48
CA GLU A 23 3.28 -0.19 -4.49
C GLU A 23 3.54 1.01 -5.40
N ILE A 24 4.01 2.13 -4.84
CA ILE A 24 4.41 3.31 -5.62
C ILE A 24 5.54 2.96 -6.58
N SER A 25 6.56 2.24 -6.10
CA SER A 25 7.70 1.82 -6.92
C SER A 25 7.29 0.82 -8.01
N ALA A 26 6.41 -0.12 -7.70
CA ALA A 26 5.87 -1.09 -8.65
C ALA A 26 5.03 -0.41 -9.74
N ARG A 27 4.18 0.55 -9.36
CA ARG A 27 3.44 1.38 -10.29
C ARG A 27 4.37 2.13 -11.25
N GLU A 28 5.40 2.78 -10.73
CA GLU A 28 6.37 3.50 -11.57
C GLU A 28 7.14 2.56 -12.50
N PHE A 29 7.48 1.36 -12.04
CA PHE A 29 8.10 0.32 -12.85
C PHE A 29 7.20 -0.08 -14.02
N TYR A 30 5.91 -0.36 -13.77
CA TYR A 30 4.99 -0.74 -14.84
C TYR A 30 4.69 0.41 -15.79
N LEU A 31 4.57 1.65 -15.31
CA LEU A 31 4.44 2.81 -16.19
C LEU A 31 5.67 2.99 -17.10
N GLN A 32 6.88 2.72 -16.59
CA GLN A 32 8.10 2.72 -17.39
C GLN A 32 8.12 1.59 -18.42
N ALA A 33 7.67 0.39 -18.04
CA ALA A 33 7.55 -0.75 -18.94
C ALA A 33 6.53 -0.47 -20.06
N ALA A 34 5.37 0.10 -19.74
CA ALA A 34 4.36 0.51 -20.72
C ALA A 34 4.91 1.49 -21.76
N ARG A 35 5.71 2.48 -21.32
CA ARG A 35 6.37 3.45 -22.22
C ARG A 35 7.39 2.81 -23.17
N LYS A 36 8.03 1.72 -22.75
CA LYS A 36 9.05 0.99 -23.53
C LYS A 36 8.47 -0.16 -24.37
N ALA A 37 7.19 -0.48 -24.18
CA ALA A 37 6.55 -1.61 -24.84
C ALA A 37 6.35 -1.36 -26.35
N PHE A 38 6.77 -2.34 -27.16
CA PHE A 38 6.68 -2.31 -28.62
C PHE A 38 5.28 -2.63 -29.15
N SER A 39 4.56 -3.56 -28.51
CA SER A 39 3.20 -3.93 -28.91
C SER A 39 2.15 -3.22 -28.06
N ASP A 40 1.00 -2.95 -28.66
CA ASP A 40 -0.13 -2.35 -27.94
C ASP A 40 -0.67 -3.27 -26.85
N SER A 41 -0.65 -4.60 -27.07
CA SER A 41 -1.03 -5.58 -26.04
C SER A 41 -0.14 -5.49 -24.80
N SER A 42 1.18 -5.41 -24.97
CA SER A 42 2.11 -5.28 -23.84
C SER A 42 1.99 -3.92 -23.16
N ARG A 43 1.76 -2.85 -23.92
CA ARG A 43 1.50 -1.52 -23.35
C ARG A 43 0.23 -1.51 -22.50
N GLY A 44 -0.83 -2.16 -22.98
CA GLY A 44 -2.10 -2.33 -22.26
C GLY A 44 -1.89 -3.07 -20.94
N LEU A 45 -1.27 -4.24 -20.97
CA LEU A 45 -0.99 -5.05 -19.78
C LEU A 45 -0.21 -4.26 -18.72
N PHE A 46 0.89 -3.59 -19.10
CA PHE A 46 1.65 -2.82 -18.12
C PHE A 46 0.88 -1.60 -17.57
N SER A 47 -0.01 -1.01 -18.37
CA SER A 47 -0.85 0.09 -17.89
C SER A 47 -1.91 -0.40 -16.89
N GLU A 48 -2.49 -1.59 -17.12
CA GLU A 48 -3.42 -2.24 -16.20
C GLU A 48 -2.73 -2.60 -14.87
N LEU A 49 -1.53 -3.19 -14.93
CA LEU A 49 -0.73 -3.49 -13.73
C LEU A 49 -0.42 -2.21 -12.94
N ALA A 50 -0.03 -1.13 -13.61
CA ALA A 50 0.21 0.15 -12.95
C ALA A 50 -1.04 0.71 -12.24
N GLU A 51 -2.24 0.51 -12.80
CA GLU A 51 -3.49 0.92 -12.16
C GLU A 51 -3.86 0.00 -10.98
N GLN A 52 -3.55 -1.29 -11.06
CA GLN A 52 -3.71 -2.21 -9.93
C GLN A 52 -2.87 -1.77 -8.72
N GLU A 53 -1.60 -1.41 -8.93
CA GLU A 53 -0.73 -0.96 -7.83
C GLU A 53 -1.23 0.35 -7.19
N LYS A 54 -1.86 1.22 -7.98
CA LYS A 54 -2.54 2.42 -7.42
C LYS A 54 -3.71 2.04 -6.53
N GLY A 55 -4.47 0.99 -6.89
CA GLY A 55 -5.52 0.42 -6.06
C GLY A 55 -4.97 -0.19 -4.76
N HIS A 56 -3.88 -0.95 -4.84
CA HIS A 56 -3.20 -1.51 -3.67
C HIS A 56 -2.69 -0.40 -2.73
N GLU A 57 -2.08 0.66 -3.28
CA GLU A 57 -1.64 1.82 -2.50
C GLU A 57 -2.81 2.47 -1.74
N ALA A 58 -3.95 2.69 -2.43
CA ALA A 58 -5.14 3.27 -1.82
C ALA A 58 -5.69 2.41 -0.68
N GLU A 59 -5.74 1.08 -0.86
CA GLU A 59 -6.21 0.15 0.16
C GLU A 59 -5.28 0.12 1.38
N LEU A 60 -3.96 0.09 1.17
CA LEU A 60 -2.98 0.17 2.26
C LEU A 60 -3.12 1.48 3.06
N ARG A 61 -3.40 2.61 2.39
CA ARG A 61 -3.66 3.90 3.07
C ARG A 61 -4.94 3.87 3.90
N ARG A 62 -6.00 3.20 3.42
CA ARG A 62 -7.25 2.99 4.17
C ARG A 62 -6.97 2.18 5.44
N ILE A 63 -6.30 1.04 5.29
CA ILE A 63 -5.92 0.16 6.42
C ILE A 63 -5.06 0.93 7.43
N LEU A 64 -4.08 1.72 6.96
CA LEU A 64 -3.23 2.53 7.84
C LEU A 64 -4.04 3.54 8.67
N ALA A 65 -5.06 4.17 8.07
CA ALA A 65 -5.92 5.11 8.78
C ALA A 65 -6.76 4.41 9.86
N GLU A 66 -7.28 3.22 9.54
CA GLU A 66 -8.06 2.40 10.48
C GLU A 66 -7.21 1.93 11.66
N LEU A 67 -6.00 1.40 11.40
CA LEU A 67 -5.07 0.99 12.44
C LEU A 67 -4.66 2.15 13.36
N LYS A 68 -4.41 3.33 12.79
CA LYS A 68 -4.09 4.54 13.58
C LYS A 68 -5.27 4.99 14.44
N SER A 69 -6.49 4.95 13.91
CA SER A 69 -7.70 5.27 14.66
C SER A 69 -7.85 4.32 15.85
N GLU A 70 -7.64 3.02 15.63
CA GLU A 70 -7.73 2.01 16.68
C GLU A 70 -6.65 2.19 17.75
N LEU A 71 -5.41 2.48 17.36
CA LEU A 71 -4.31 2.76 18.29
C LEU A 71 -4.62 3.97 19.19
N ILE A 72 -5.24 5.02 18.65
CA ILE A 72 -5.65 6.20 19.43
C ILE A 72 -6.70 5.83 20.47
N LYS A 73 -7.70 5.03 20.08
CA LYS A 73 -8.76 4.57 21.00
C LYS A 73 -8.17 3.75 22.16
N VAL A 74 -7.31 2.79 21.85
CA VAL A 74 -6.69 1.91 22.86
C VAL A 74 -5.76 2.68 23.80
N ARG A 75 -5.06 3.71 23.31
CA ARG A 75 -4.21 4.57 24.17
C ARG A 75 -4.99 5.54 25.05
N GLY A 76 -6.23 5.84 24.69
CA GLY A 76 -7.13 6.73 25.45
C GLY A 76 -8.03 6.00 26.45
N GLN A 77 -8.00 4.67 26.48
CA GLN A 77 -8.65 3.80 27.47
C GLN A 77 -7.71 3.52 28.63
#